data_AF-A0A345WRR9-F1
#
_entry.id   AF-A0A345WRR9-F1
#
_cell.length_a   1.000
_cell.length_b   1.000
_cell.length_c   1.000
_cell.angle_alpha   90.00
_cell.angle_beta   90.00
_cell.angle_gamma   90.00
#
_symmetry.space_group_name_H-M   'P 1'
#
loop_
_entity.id
_entity.type
_entity.pdbx_description
1 polymer ?
#
loop_
_entity_poly.entity_id
_entity_poly.type
_entity_poly.pdbx_seq_one_letter_code
_entity_poly.pdbx_strand_id
1 'polypeptide(L)'
;MLIGQWIRDVEVEQVLDGVHAVVAHNVRFDRAFVTKRLPVFADLPWACSMREVDWAEHGLGGGRSVAGLLTQAGFFLPDAHRAAADVWATTCLLAMTASDGRAIAAHLVETAQRPTQRLWANRAPFGCKDVLKAAGYSWSPERRAWWIEREAETVDHEAVWLKELSNAVQPDVERIDWYNRH
;
A
#
# COMPACT_ATOMS: atom_id res chain seq x y z
N MET A 1 -11.26 21.14 1.65
CA MET A 1 -12.62 21.35 1.10
C MET A 1 -12.68 22.75 0.53
N LEU A 2 -13.35 22.93 -0.61
CA LEU A 2 -13.57 24.26 -1.18
C LEU A 2 -14.74 24.91 -0.43
N ILE A 3 -14.68 26.23 -0.23
CA ILE A 3 -15.74 26.97 0.46
C ILE A 3 -17.05 26.79 -0.31
N GLY A 4 -18.11 26.40 0.41
CA GLY A 4 -19.44 26.20 -0.17
C GLY A 4 -19.59 24.95 -1.05
N GLN A 5 -18.60 24.06 -1.07
CA GLN A 5 -18.66 22.79 -1.80
C GLN A 5 -18.53 21.64 -0.82
N TRP A 6 -19.42 20.66 -0.93
CA TRP A 6 -19.39 19.45 -0.12
C TRP A 6 -19.70 18.25 -0.99
N ILE A 7 -19.09 17.12 -0.64
CA ILE A 7 -19.46 15.81 -1.17
C ILE A 7 -20.58 15.30 -0.28
N ARG A 8 -21.71 14.89 -0.86
CA ARG A 8 -22.83 14.34 -0.09
C ARG A 8 -22.53 12.88 0.26
N ASP A 9 -22.56 12.57 1.54
CA ASP A 9 -22.15 11.25 2.05
C ASP A 9 -23.01 10.13 1.46
N VAL A 10 -24.31 10.36 1.35
CA VAL A 10 -25.27 9.42 0.74
C VAL A 10 -24.91 9.07 -0.70
N GLU A 11 -24.41 10.03 -1.50
CA GLU A 11 -23.98 9.72 -2.87
C GLU A 11 -22.72 8.85 -2.87
N VAL A 12 -21.81 9.07 -1.93
CA VAL A 12 -20.61 8.24 -1.82
C VAL A 12 -20.98 6.84 -1.39
N GLU A 13 -21.84 6.69 -0.39
CA GLU A 13 -22.34 5.38 0.05
C GLU A 13 -23.03 4.63 -1.09
N GLN A 14 -23.81 5.32 -1.92
CA GLN A 14 -24.42 4.72 -3.12
C GLN A 14 -23.38 4.29 -4.16
N VAL A 15 -22.32 5.07 -4.38
CA VAL A 15 -21.23 4.70 -5.29
C VAL A 15 -20.42 3.50 -4.76
N LEU A 16 -20.36 3.35 -3.43
CA LEU A 16 -19.70 2.22 -2.79
C LEU A 16 -20.54 0.94 -2.78
N ASP A 17 -21.83 1.01 -3.12
CA ASP A 17 -22.68 -0.18 -3.21
C ASP A 17 -22.13 -1.14 -4.29
N GLY A 18 -21.91 -2.39 -3.91
CA GLY A 18 -21.29 -3.41 -4.76
C GLY A 18 -19.78 -3.23 -5.02
N VAL A 19 -19.12 -2.24 -4.41
CA VAL A 19 -17.66 -2.10 -4.49
C VAL A 19 -16.99 -3.17 -3.62
N HIS A 20 -16.10 -3.95 -4.23
CA HIS A 20 -15.39 -5.03 -3.55
C HIS A 20 -14.04 -4.60 -2.98
N ALA A 21 -13.42 -3.54 -3.52
CA ALA A 21 -12.15 -3.00 -3.07
C ALA A 21 -11.96 -1.56 -3.57
N VAL A 22 -11.18 -0.78 -2.85
CA VAL A 22 -10.77 0.58 -3.23
C VAL A 22 -9.32 0.59 -3.66
N VAL A 23 -9.02 1.25 -4.77
CA VAL A 23 -7.66 1.38 -5.28
C VAL A 23 -7.20 2.82 -5.12
N ALA A 24 -5.99 3.01 -4.60
CA ALA A 24 -5.32 4.31 -4.60
C ALA A 24 -3.81 4.18 -4.86
N HIS A 25 -3.22 5.23 -5.40
CA HIS A 25 -1.79 5.33 -5.59
C HIS A 25 -1.17 6.00 -4.35
N ASN A 26 -0.66 5.16 -3.43
CA ASN A 26 -0.25 5.52 -2.05
C ASN A 26 -1.39 5.55 -1.03
N VAL A 27 -2.10 4.42 -0.90
CA VAL A 27 -3.26 4.21 -0.01
C VAL A 27 -3.12 4.81 1.39
N ARG A 28 -1.94 4.72 2.03
CA ARG A 28 -1.74 5.26 3.38
C ARG A 28 -2.17 6.73 3.50
N PHE A 29 -1.95 7.52 2.44
CA PHE A 29 -2.35 8.93 2.42
C PHE A 29 -3.87 9.07 2.29
N ASP A 30 -4.44 8.48 1.22
CA ASP A 30 -5.87 8.62 0.90
C ASP A 30 -6.77 8.01 1.98
N ARG A 31 -6.44 6.80 2.45
CA ARG A 31 -7.21 6.08 3.47
C ARG A 31 -7.27 6.87 4.78
N ALA A 32 -6.14 7.40 5.25
CA ALA A 32 -6.09 8.19 6.48
C ALA A 32 -6.94 9.47 6.39
N PHE A 33 -7.00 10.09 5.19
CA PHE A 33 -7.79 11.29 4.97
C PHE A 33 -9.28 10.98 4.83
N VAL A 34 -9.64 10.01 3.98
CA VAL A 34 -11.03 9.74 3.61
C VAL A 34 -11.80 9.08 4.76
N THR A 35 -11.19 8.13 5.49
CA THR A 35 -11.88 7.42 6.60
C THR A 35 -12.25 8.36 7.75
N LYS A 36 -11.46 9.43 7.96
CA LYS A 36 -11.79 10.47 8.95
C LYS A 36 -13.07 11.23 8.59
N ARG A 37 -13.38 11.40 7.30
CA ARG A 37 -14.57 12.12 6.81
C ARG A 37 -15.74 11.17 6.51
N LEU A 38 -15.46 9.97 6.02
CA LEU A 38 -16.40 8.96 5.54
C LEU A 38 -15.99 7.60 6.11
N PRO A 39 -16.48 7.23 7.31
CA PRO A 39 -16.08 6.01 8.00
C PRO A 39 -16.34 4.72 7.22
N VAL A 40 -17.31 4.71 6.28
CA VAL A 40 -17.63 3.56 5.40
C VAL A 40 -16.41 3.01 4.65
N PHE A 41 -15.41 3.84 4.37
CA PHE A 41 -14.17 3.40 3.73
C PHE A 41 -13.26 2.54 4.62
N ALA A 42 -13.47 2.53 5.94
CA ALA A 42 -12.67 1.74 6.88
C ALA A 42 -12.96 0.24 6.75
N ASP A 43 -14.17 -0.11 6.33
CA ASP A 43 -14.67 -1.49 6.21
C ASP A 43 -14.38 -2.13 4.84
N LEU A 44 -13.92 -1.32 3.88
CA LEU A 44 -13.56 -1.78 2.54
C LEU A 44 -12.09 -2.21 2.49
N PRO A 45 -11.74 -3.24 1.71
CA PRO A 45 -10.36 -3.60 1.47
C PRO A 45 -9.72 -2.59 0.51
N TRP A 46 -8.41 -2.37 0.68
CA TRP A 46 -7.65 -1.40 -0.08
C TRP A 46 -6.48 -2.03 -0.82
N ALA A 47 -6.29 -1.63 -2.07
CA ALA A 47 -5.17 -2.02 -2.91
C ALA A 47 -4.32 -0.81 -3.28
N CYS A 48 -3.00 -0.93 -3.12
CA CYS A 48 -2.05 0.16 -3.28
C CYS A 48 -1.22 0.00 -4.54
N SER A 49 -1.60 0.70 -5.62
CA SER A 49 -0.89 0.61 -6.90
C SER A 49 0.59 1.04 -6.79
N MET A 50 0.95 1.90 -5.83
CA MET A 50 2.34 2.30 -5.62
C MET A 50 3.23 1.19 -5.02
N ARG A 51 2.67 0.27 -4.23
CA ARG A 51 3.42 -0.72 -3.45
C ARG A 51 3.20 -2.16 -3.89
N GLU A 52 2.02 -2.46 -4.40
CA GLU A 52 1.56 -3.82 -4.72
C GLU A 52 1.61 -4.13 -6.22
N VAL A 53 2.03 -3.17 -7.03
CA VAL A 53 2.41 -3.41 -8.44
C VAL A 53 3.92 -3.32 -8.55
N ASP A 54 4.53 -4.35 -9.15
CA ASP A 54 5.93 -4.27 -9.58
C ASP A 54 6.01 -3.54 -10.92
N TRP A 55 6.05 -2.22 -10.86
CA TRP A 55 6.15 -1.38 -12.06
C TRP A 55 7.40 -1.67 -12.89
N ALA A 56 8.50 -2.12 -12.27
CA ALA A 56 9.72 -2.43 -13.00
C ALA A 56 9.56 -3.68 -13.88
N GLU A 57 8.85 -4.71 -13.38
CA GLU A 57 8.48 -5.89 -14.18
C GLU A 57 7.58 -5.54 -15.37
N HIS A 58 6.85 -4.42 -15.30
CA HIS A 58 6.04 -3.89 -16.40
C HIS A 58 6.76 -2.86 -17.27
N GLY A 59 8.09 -2.73 -17.14
CA GLY A 59 8.91 -1.81 -17.96
C GLY A 59 8.88 -0.35 -17.50
N LEU A 60 8.34 -0.06 -16.31
CA LEU A 60 8.17 1.28 -15.75
C LEU A 60 9.03 1.45 -14.46
N GLY A 61 10.35 1.28 -14.57
CA GLY A 61 11.29 1.25 -13.45
C GLY A 61 11.85 2.60 -12.97
N GLY A 62 11.52 3.72 -13.63
CA GLY A 62 12.08 5.05 -13.38
C GLY A 62 11.61 5.75 -12.09
N GLY A 63 10.86 5.06 -11.24
CA GLY A 63 10.30 5.59 -10.00
C GLY A 63 8.87 5.12 -9.80
N ARG A 64 8.26 5.56 -8.69
CA ARG A 64 6.91 5.14 -8.28
C ARG A 64 5.91 6.29 -8.21
N SER A 65 6.23 7.48 -8.72
CA SER A 65 5.23 8.56 -8.80
C SER A 65 4.25 8.27 -9.93
N VAL A 66 2.94 8.47 -9.70
CA VAL A 66 1.92 8.23 -10.74
C VAL A 66 2.21 9.00 -12.03
N ALA A 67 2.61 10.27 -11.93
CA ALA A 67 2.98 11.08 -13.09
C ALA A 67 4.22 10.52 -13.81
N GLY A 68 5.23 10.08 -13.08
CA GLY A 68 6.45 9.50 -13.66
C GLY A 68 6.21 8.15 -14.33
N LEU A 69 5.36 7.31 -13.74
CA LEU A 69 4.91 6.05 -14.35
C LEU A 69 4.12 6.33 -15.63
N LEU A 70 3.20 7.28 -15.59
CA LEU A 70 2.38 7.67 -16.74
C LEU A 70 3.25 8.22 -17.89
N THR A 71 4.26 9.02 -17.58
CA THR A 71 5.26 9.51 -18.55
C THR A 71 6.09 8.39 -19.16
N GLN A 72 6.53 7.41 -18.38
CA GLN A 72 7.23 6.24 -18.91
C GLN A 72 6.32 5.40 -19.82
N ALA A 73 5.01 5.37 -19.55
CA ALA A 73 4.01 4.74 -20.40
C ALA A 73 3.66 5.56 -21.67
N GLY A 74 4.33 6.70 -21.90
CA GLY A 74 4.15 7.52 -23.11
C GLY A 74 3.05 8.59 -23.02
N PHE A 75 2.53 8.88 -21.83
CA PHE A 75 1.45 9.83 -21.60
C PHE A 75 1.90 11.03 -20.75
N PHE A 76 1.16 12.14 -20.79
CA PHE A 76 1.45 13.34 -19.98
C PHE A 76 0.28 13.65 -19.06
N LEU A 77 0.58 14.07 -17.82
CA LEU A 77 -0.42 14.47 -16.83
C LEU A 77 -0.38 15.99 -16.59
N PRO A 78 -1.16 16.80 -17.34
CA PRO A 78 -1.08 18.26 -17.27
C PRO A 78 -1.50 18.81 -15.89
N ASP A 79 -2.46 18.16 -15.23
CA ASP A 79 -3.04 18.59 -13.96
C ASP A 79 -2.64 17.67 -12.80
N ALA A 80 -1.36 17.30 -12.72
CA ALA A 80 -0.86 16.44 -11.63
C ALA A 80 -1.25 17.01 -10.25
N HIS A 81 -1.57 16.13 -9.29
CA HIS A 81 -2.08 16.48 -7.95
C HIS A 81 -3.53 16.97 -7.89
N ARG A 82 -4.24 17.01 -9.03
CA ARG A 82 -5.70 17.09 -9.02
C ARG A 82 -6.25 15.67 -8.85
N ALA A 83 -7.12 15.47 -7.85
CA ALA A 83 -7.66 14.15 -7.52
C ALA A 83 -8.20 13.38 -8.75
N ALA A 84 -8.99 14.04 -9.60
CA ALA A 84 -9.52 13.41 -10.82
C ALA A 84 -8.43 13.03 -11.84
N ALA A 85 -7.38 13.84 -11.97
CA ALA A 85 -6.27 13.57 -12.87
C ALA A 85 -5.42 12.39 -12.37
N ASP A 86 -5.15 12.33 -11.06
CA ASP A 86 -4.39 11.22 -10.46
C ASP A 86 -5.17 9.89 -10.50
N VAL A 87 -6.50 9.94 -10.32
CA VAL A 87 -7.40 8.78 -10.51
C VAL A 87 -7.38 8.32 -11.96
N TRP A 88 -7.49 9.24 -12.91
CA TRP A 88 -7.41 8.93 -14.34
C TRP A 88 -6.06 8.29 -14.71
N ALA A 89 -4.95 8.89 -14.28
CA ALA A 89 -3.61 8.38 -14.51
C ALA A 89 -3.42 6.97 -13.94
N THR A 90 -3.86 6.75 -12.71
CA THR A 90 -3.82 5.42 -12.07
C THR A 90 -4.67 4.41 -12.85
N THR A 91 -5.84 4.81 -13.33
CA THR A 91 -6.73 3.95 -14.12
C THR A 91 -6.09 3.57 -15.45
N CYS A 92 -5.49 4.53 -16.17
CA CYS A 92 -4.75 4.27 -17.40
C CYS A 92 -3.61 3.26 -17.19
N LEU A 93 -2.81 3.43 -16.13
CA LEU A 93 -1.72 2.53 -15.82
C LEU A 93 -2.22 1.11 -15.50
N LEU A 94 -3.28 0.99 -14.71
CA LEU A 94 -3.84 -0.32 -14.33
C LEU A 94 -4.55 -1.04 -15.49
N ALA A 95 -5.03 -0.28 -16.48
CA ALA A 95 -5.65 -0.83 -17.69
C ALA A 95 -4.63 -1.32 -18.73
N MET A 96 -3.33 -1.02 -18.57
CA MET A 96 -2.29 -1.53 -19.46
C MET A 96 -2.20 -3.05 -19.40
N THR A 97 -1.83 -3.65 -20.52
CA THR A 97 -1.63 -5.11 -20.64
C THR A 97 -0.21 -5.48 -20.21
N ALA A 98 -0.08 -6.39 -19.26
CA ALA A 98 1.19 -7.01 -18.86
C ALA A 98 1.67 -8.03 -19.92
N SER A 99 2.89 -8.53 -19.74
CA SER A 99 3.53 -9.48 -20.68
C SER A 99 2.77 -10.81 -20.82
N ASP A 100 1.98 -11.19 -19.82
CA ASP A 100 1.13 -12.39 -19.82
C ASP A 100 -0.25 -12.17 -20.47
N GLY A 101 -0.51 -10.97 -21.01
CA GLY A 101 -1.76 -10.62 -21.69
C GLY A 101 -2.89 -10.17 -20.76
N ARG A 102 -2.70 -10.17 -19.44
CA ARG A 102 -3.70 -9.67 -18.47
C ARG A 102 -3.50 -8.18 -18.20
N ALA A 103 -4.54 -7.50 -17.74
CA ALA A 103 -4.41 -6.13 -17.27
C ALA A 103 -3.54 -6.07 -16.00
N ILE A 104 -2.74 -5.02 -15.82
CA ILE A 104 -1.96 -4.80 -14.58
C ILE A 104 -2.87 -4.78 -13.35
N ALA A 105 -4.12 -4.32 -13.49
CA ALA A 105 -5.14 -4.39 -12.44
C ALA A 105 -5.35 -5.81 -11.87
N ALA A 106 -5.24 -6.85 -12.69
CA ALA A 106 -5.39 -8.24 -12.22
C ALA A 106 -4.24 -8.63 -11.27
N HIS A 107 -3.01 -8.29 -11.65
CA HIS A 107 -1.82 -8.51 -10.82
C HIS A 107 -1.86 -7.72 -9.51
N LEU A 108 -2.38 -6.47 -9.55
CA LEU A 108 -2.62 -5.67 -8.35
C LEU A 108 -3.60 -6.39 -7.40
N VAL A 109 -4.75 -6.85 -7.90
CA VAL A 109 -5.76 -7.51 -7.06
C VAL A 109 -5.22 -8.81 -6.47
N GLU A 110 -4.51 -9.62 -7.25
CA GLU A 110 -3.88 -10.86 -6.78
C GLU A 110 -2.86 -10.58 -5.66
N THR A 111 -2.02 -9.56 -5.85
CA THR A 111 -1.02 -9.15 -4.85
C THR A 111 -1.67 -8.55 -3.61
N ALA A 112 -2.72 -7.75 -3.78
CA ALA A 112 -3.50 -7.18 -2.68
C ALA A 112 -4.11 -8.29 -1.82
N GLN A 113 -4.78 -9.26 -2.44
CA GLN A 113 -5.47 -10.36 -1.73
C GLN A 113 -4.54 -11.40 -1.12
N ARG A 114 -3.31 -11.54 -1.63
CA ARG A 114 -2.36 -12.54 -1.13
C ARG A 114 -2.12 -12.32 0.38
N PRO A 115 -2.43 -13.32 1.24
CA PRO A 115 -2.21 -13.19 2.66
C PRO A 115 -0.71 -13.18 2.96
N THR A 116 -0.31 -12.25 3.82
CA THR A 116 1.06 -12.07 4.29
C THR A 116 1.07 -12.04 5.81
N GLN A 117 2.25 -11.93 6.39
CA GLN A 117 2.44 -11.71 7.81
C GLN A 117 3.32 -10.50 8.03
N ARG A 118 2.93 -9.66 8.98
CA ARG A 118 3.72 -8.55 9.46
C ARG A 118 4.42 -8.96 10.75
N LEU A 119 5.74 -8.97 10.68
CA LEU A 119 6.60 -9.24 11.82
C LEU A 119 7.03 -7.91 12.44
N TRP A 120 6.85 -7.81 13.75
CA TRP A 120 7.17 -6.63 14.54
C TRP A 120 8.32 -6.94 15.49
N ALA A 121 9.38 -6.15 15.40
CA ALA A 121 10.51 -6.19 16.33
C ALA A 121 10.24 -5.29 17.54
N ASN A 122 9.31 -5.69 18.41
CA ASN A 122 8.98 -4.90 19.59
C ASN A 122 10.16 -4.85 20.56
N ARG A 123 10.29 -3.73 21.29
CA ARG A 123 11.37 -3.50 22.27
C ARG A 123 12.79 -3.59 21.68
N ALA A 124 12.94 -3.53 20.35
CA ALA A 124 14.25 -3.47 19.71
C ALA A 124 15.07 -2.30 20.28
N PRO A 125 16.27 -2.55 20.82
CA PRO A 125 17.15 -1.48 21.29
C PRO A 125 17.49 -0.50 20.17
N PHE A 126 17.73 0.77 20.52
CA PHE A 126 18.10 1.79 19.52
C PHE A 126 19.33 1.40 18.69
N GLY A 127 20.28 0.66 19.28
CA GLY A 127 21.47 0.17 18.58
C GLY A 127 21.18 -0.81 17.43
N CYS A 128 20.00 -1.45 17.41
CA CYS A 128 19.61 -2.35 16.32
C CYS A 128 19.03 -1.61 15.10
N LYS A 129 18.80 -0.29 15.19
CA LYS A 129 18.16 0.53 14.16
C LYS A 129 18.80 0.37 12.78
N ASP A 130 20.12 0.49 12.69
CA ASP A 130 20.79 0.48 11.38
C ASP A 130 20.76 -0.91 10.74
N VAL A 131 20.90 -1.96 11.55
CA VAL A 131 20.76 -3.36 11.12
C VAL A 131 19.34 -3.64 10.63
N LEU A 132 18.32 -3.24 11.39
CA LEU A 132 16.91 -3.42 11.01
C LEU A 132 16.57 -2.65 9.73
N LYS A 133 17.02 -1.41 9.61
CA LYS A 133 16.81 -0.60 8.40
C LYS A 133 17.50 -1.21 7.18
N ALA A 134 18.72 -1.72 7.33
CA ALA A 134 19.45 -2.41 6.26
C ALA A 134 18.77 -3.72 5.85
N ALA A 135 18.15 -4.44 6.79
CA ALA A 135 17.33 -5.62 6.54
C ALA A 135 15.94 -5.30 5.92
N GLY A 136 15.62 -4.02 5.70
CA GLY A 136 14.38 -3.59 5.05
C GLY A 136 13.20 -3.38 6.00
N TYR A 137 13.43 -3.37 7.31
CA TYR A 137 12.38 -3.01 8.26
C TYR A 137 12.03 -1.52 8.14
N SER A 138 10.75 -1.22 8.34
CA SER A 138 10.20 0.13 8.43
C SER A 138 9.87 0.47 9.88
N TRP A 139 10.10 1.72 10.28
CA TRP A 139 9.70 2.21 11.60
C TRP A 139 8.22 2.62 11.59
N SER A 140 7.43 2.13 12.55
CA SER A 140 6.10 2.67 12.86
C SER A 140 6.19 3.60 14.07
N PRO A 141 5.90 4.90 13.90
CA PRO A 141 5.74 5.81 15.03
C PRO A 141 4.59 5.43 15.95
N GLU A 142 3.51 4.86 15.41
CA GLU A 142 2.28 4.51 16.13
C GLU A 142 2.53 3.36 17.10
N ARG A 143 3.17 2.28 16.64
CA ARG A 143 3.54 1.12 17.48
C ARG A 143 4.86 1.30 18.21
N ARG A 144 5.64 2.33 17.84
CA ARG A 144 7.02 2.58 18.29
C ARG A 144 7.89 1.33 18.15
N ALA A 145 7.77 0.66 17.00
CA ALA A 145 8.46 -0.58 16.69
C ALA A 145 8.86 -0.63 15.21
N TRP A 146 9.89 -1.42 14.92
CA TRP A 146 10.27 -1.77 13.55
C TRP A 146 9.41 -2.92 13.06
N TRP A 147 9.07 -2.93 11.78
CA TRP A 147 8.28 -3.99 11.17
C TRP A 147 8.70 -4.31 9.75
N ILE A 148 8.40 -5.54 9.33
CA ILE A 148 8.52 -6.01 7.96
C ILE A 148 7.31 -6.87 7.62
N GLU A 149 6.89 -6.87 6.35
CA GLU A 149 5.79 -7.71 5.87
C GLU A 149 6.32 -8.67 4.81
N ARG A 150 6.10 -9.98 5.02
CA ARG A 150 6.60 -11.08 4.18
C ARG A 150 5.61 -12.24 4.17
N GLU A 151 5.90 -13.26 3.36
CA GLU A 151 5.19 -14.53 3.39
C GLU A 151 5.48 -15.29 4.70
N ALA A 152 4.55 -16.14 5.13
CA ALA A 152 4.60 -16.78 6.44
C ALA A 152 5.89 -17.58 6.68
N GLU A 153 6.34 -18.36 5.69
CA GLU A 153 7.57 -19.16 5.78
C GLU A 153 8.82 -18.29 6.01
N THR A 154 8.85 -17.08 5.42
CA THR A 154 9.95 -16.14 5.60
C THR A 154 9.90 -15.48 6.98
N VAL A 155 8.69 -15.21 7.49
CA VAL A 155 8.49 -14.58 8.80
C VAL A 155 9.01 -15.45 9.94
N ASP A 156 8.85 -16.77 9.85
CA ASP A 156 9.38 -17.68 10.88
C ASP A 156 10.90 -17.60 11.00
N HIS A 157 11.61 -17.57 9.85
CA HIS A 157 13.06 -17.39 9.82
C HIS A 157 13.48 -16.01 10.35
N GLU A 158 12.79 -14.95 9.96
CA GLU A 158 13.04 -13.58 10.43
C GLU A 158 12.81 -13.44 11.93
N ALA A 159 11.79 -14.10 12.50
CA ALA A 159 11.49 -14.06 13.92
C ALA A 159 12.60 -14.72 14.77
N VAL A 160 13.26 -15.75 14.24
CA VAL A 160 14.44 -16.35 14.87
C VAL A 160 15.62 -15.37 14.81
N TRP A 161 15.91 -14.80 13.63
CA TRP A 161 16.98 -13.83 13.45
C TRP A 161 16.85 -12.61 14.37
N LEU A 162 15.64 -12.10 14.58
CA LEU A 162 15.39 -10.98 15.50
C LEU A 162 15.80 -11.29 16.95
N LYS A 163 15.61 -12.54 17.41
CA LYS A 163 16.01 -12.96 18.76
C LYS A 163 17.53 -13.08 18.87
N GLU A 164 18.20 -13.53 17.83
CA GLU A 164 19.66 -13.58 17.76
C GLU A 164 20.28 -12.18 17.72
N LEU A 165 19.62 -11.23 17.03
CA LEU A 165 20.05 -9.83 16.96
C LEU A 165 20.06 -9.18 18.34
N SER A 166 19.04 -9.43 19.17
CA SER A 166 19.02 -8.99 20.56
C SER A 166 17.98 -9.75 21.38
N ASN A 167 18.40 -10.29 22.52
CA ASN A 167 17.51 -10.93 23.51
C ASN A 167 16.42 -9.99 24.07
N ALA A 168 16.56 -8.67 23.89
CA ALA A 168 15.55 -7.71 24.30
C ALA A 168 14.38 -7.60 23.31
N VAL A 169 14.58 -8.00 22.06
CA VAL A 169 13.54 -7.95 21.02
C VAL A 169 12.46 -8.98 21.34
N GLN A 170 11.20 -8.56 21.19
CA GLN A 170 10.03 -9.41 21.33
C GLN A 170 9.32 -9.46 19.98
N PRO A 171 9.63 -10.47 19.15
CA PRO A 171 8.96 -10.68 17.87
C PRO A 171 7.46 -10.89 18.10
N ASP A 172 6.64 -10.18 17.33
CA ASP A 172 5.19 -10.33 17.31
C ASP A 172 4.73 -10.42 15.86
N VAL A 173 3.89 -11.41 15.57
CA VAL A 173 3.45 -11.72 14.20
C VAL A 173 1.96 -11.43 14.08
N GLU A 174 1.63 -10.64 13.08
CA GLU A 174 0.28 -10.26 12.75
C GLU A 174 -0.06 -10.76 11.34
N ARG A 175 -1.22 -11.40 11.18
CA ARG A 175 -1.69 -11.81 9.86
C ARG A 175 -2.21 -10.59 9.10
N ILE A 176 -1.76 -10.46 7.85
CA ILE A 176 -2.15 -9.38 6.97
C ILE A 176 -2.92 -9.92 5.76
N ASP A 177 -4.01 -9.25 5.44
CA ASP A 177 -4.76 -9.37 4.20
C ASP A 177 -5.14 -7.96 3.70
N TRP A 178 -5.84 -7.87 2.58
CA TRP A 178 -6.22 -6.58 2.00
C TRP A 178 -7.20 -5.73 2.83
N TYR A 179 -7.82 -6.26 3.90
CA TYR A 179 -8.68 -5.48 4.79
C TYR A 179 -7.88 -4.74 5.86
N ASN A 180 -6.74 -5.30 6.30
CA ASN A 180 -5.95 -4.76 7.40
C ASN A 180 -4.52 -4.34 7.03
N ARG A 181 -4.11 -4.49 5.76
CA ARG A 181 -2.76 -4.12 5.30
C ARG A 181 -2.48 -2.62 5.42
N HIS A 182 -3.47 -1.78 5.14
CA HIS A 182 -3.38 -0.31 5.12
C HIS A 182 -4.28 0.34 6.16
#